data_AF-A0A0J6SHQ3-F1
#
_entry.id   AF-A0A0J6SHQ3-F1
#
_cell.length_a   1.000
_cell.length_b   1.000
_cell.length_c   1.000
_cell.angle_alpha   90.00
_cell.angle_beta   90.00
_cell.angle_gamma   90.00
#
_symmetry.space_group_name_H-M   'P 1'
#
loop_
_entity.id
_entity.type
_entity.pdbx_description
1 polymer ?
#
loop_
_entity_poly.entity_id
_entity_poly.type
_entity_poly.pdbx_seq_one_letter_code
_entity_poly.pdbx_strand_id
1 'polypeptide(L)'
;SRSTGPRACPGLRPDEWAETHRRCGEFVERWGMQAHAAGWDTLRLFGVGPVTGTLRADYCGILIPLLAGVHDVTAEWIKIGLRTCYRHERVKMPGMLAIWEFKR
;
A
#
# COMPACT_ATOMS: atom_id res chain seq x y z
N SER A 1 33.51 -1.52 -1.95
CA SER A 1 32.54 -2.33 -2.72
C SER A 1 31.16 -1.68 -2.59
N ARG A 2 30.41 -1.55 -3.68
CA ARG A 2 29.05 -0.99 -3.64
C ARG A 2 28.11 -2.08 -3.14
N SER A 3 27.44 -1.83 -2.02
CA SER A 3 26.45 -2.71 -1.42
C SER A 3 25.28 -2.95 -2.38
N THR A 4 25.11 -4.20 -2.81
CA THR A 4 23.94 -4.73 -3.53
C THR A 4 22.77 -4.93 -2.57
N GLY A 5 22.32 -3.84 -1.94
CA GLY A 5 21.02 -3.83 -1.25
C GLY A 5 19.89 -3.76 -2.29
N PRO A 6 18.71 -4.35 -2.03
CA PRO A 6 17.57 -4.24 -2.93
C PRO A 6 17.31 -2.76 -3.22
N ARG A 7 17.13 -2.40 -4.51
CA ARG A 7 16.88 -1.01 -4.92
C ARG A 7 15.63 -0.53 -4.18
N ALA A 8 15.81 0.38 -3.21
CA ALA A 8 14.72 1.02 -2.47
C ALA A 8 13.57 1.45 -3.41
N CYS A 9 12.33 1.32 -2.95
CA CYS A 9 11.19 1.83 -3.68
C CYS A 9 11.35 3.35 -3.91
N PRO A 10 11.35 3.84 -5.18
CA PRO A 10 11.47 5.27 -5.41
C PRO A 10 10.38 6.00 -4.64
N GLY A 11 10.76 7.07 -3.93
CA GLY A 11 9.86 7.84 -3.07
C GLY A 11 9.91 7.48 -1.59
N LEU A 12 10.64 6.43 -1.21
CA LEU A 12 10.91 6.08 0.18
C LEU A 12 12.37 5.69 0.41
N ARG A 13 12.88 5.98 1.60
CA ARG A 13 14.14 5.40 2.08
C ARG A 13 13.98 3.88 2.32
N PRO A 14 15.07 3.10 2.35
CA PRO A 14 15.00 1.65 2.60
C PRO A 14 14.26 1.26 3.89
N ASP A 15 14.48 2.00 4.98
CA ASP A 15 13.83 1.81 6.28
C ASP A 15 12.31 2.08 6.20
N GLU A 16 11.92 3.15 5.50
CA GLU A 16 10.52 3.49 5.29
C GLU A 16 9.81 2.46 4.40
N TRP A 17 10.52 1.91 3.41
CA TRP A 17 10.00 0.83 2.57
C TRP A 17 9.80 -0.46 3.37
N ALA A 18 10.77 -0.84 4.19
CA ALA A 18 10.65 -2.00 5.08
C ALA A 18 9.48 -1.83 6.08
N GLU A 19 9.33 -0.64 6.66
CA GLU A 19 8.23 -0.33 7.56
C GLU A 19 6.86 -0.37 6.84
N THR A 20 6.80 0.13 5.60
CA THR A 20 5.59 0.06 4.77
C THR A 20 5.19 -1.39 4.51
N HIS A 21 6.15 -2.26 4.16
CA HIS A 21 5.91 -3.70 4.01
C HIS A 21 5.39 -4.32 5.30
N ARG A 22 6.04 -4.05 6.43
CA ARG A 22 5.66 -4.57 7.75
C ARG A 22 4.21 -4.21 8.07
N ARG A 23 3.82 -2.95 7.91
CA ARG A 23 2.44 -2.47 8.13
C ARG A 23 1.42 -3.06 7.18
N CYS A 24 1.79 -3.25 5.91
CA CYS A 24 0.94 -3.96 4.96
C CYS A 24 0.70 -5.41 5.41
N GLY A 25 1.73 -6.07 5.96
CA GLY A 25 1.62 -7.38 6.58
C GLY A 25 0.68 -7.38 7.80
N GLU A 26 0.87 -6.46 8.74
CA GLU A 26 -0.01 -6.30 9.91
C GLU A 26 -1.48 -6.06 9.52
N PHE A 27 -1.71 -5.29 8.44
CA PHE A 27 -3.06 -5.12 7.90
C PHE A 27 -3.62 -6.45 7.39
N VAL A 28 -2.85 -7.22 6.62
CA VAL A 28 -3.31 -8.51 6.09
C VAL A 28 -3.63 -9.47 7.24
N GLU A 29 -2.77 -9.56 8.25
CA GLU A 29 -2.97 -10.41 9.43
C GLU A 29 -4.23 -10.03 10.21
N ARG A 30 -4.44 -8.74 10.45
CA ARG A 30 -5.54 -8.27 11.29
C ARG A 30 -6.87 -8.11 10.55
N TRP A 31 -6.81 -7.66 9.29
CA TRP A 31 -7.97 -7.20 8.55
C TRP A 31 -8.17 -7.91 7.20
N GLY A 32 -7.22 -8.75 6.76
CA GLY A 32 -7.21 -9.32 5.41
C GLY A 32 -8.49 -10.05 5.04
N MET A 33 -9.00 -10.93 5.91
CA MET A 33 -10.25 -11.65 5.68
C MET A 33 -11.46 -10.71 5.59
N GLN A 34 -11.55 -9.74 6.50
CA GLN A 34 -12.62 -8.75 6.52
C GLN A 34 -12.59 -7.86 5.27
N ALA A 35 -11.41 -7.37 4.89
CA ALA A 35 -11.22 -6.56 3.70
C ALA A 35 -11.57 -7.32 2.43
N HIS A 36 -11.14 -8.59 2.33
CA HIS A 36 -11.48 -9.46 1.20
C HIS A 36 -12.99 -9.70 1.10
N ALA A 37 -13.64 -10.08 2.21
CA ALA A 37 -15.09 -10.28 2.25
C ALA A 37 -15.88 -9.00 1.92
N ALA A 38 -15.34 -7.84 2.29
CA ALA A 38 -15.88 -6.52 1.99
C ALA A 38 -15.61 -6.04 0.54
N GLY A 39 -14.93 -6.84 -0.28
CA GLY A 39 -14.66 -6.53 -1.68
C GLY A 39 -13.53 -5.52 -1.92
N TRP A 40 -12.60 -5.38 -0.98
CA TRP A 40 -11.38 -4.62 -1.21
C TRP A 40 -10.42 -5.39 -2.12
N ASP A 41 -9.92 -4.67 -3.13
CA ASP A 41 -8.99 -5.20 -4.11
C ASP A 41 -7.52 -4.95 -3.69
N THR A 42 -6.64 -5.91 -3.98
CA THR A 42 -5.22 -5.88 -3.67
C THR A 42 -4.55 -4.61 -4.18
N LEU A 43 -4.75 -4.24 -5.46
CA LEU A 43 -4.11 -3.06 -6.04
C LEU A 43 -4.68 -1.77 -5.45
N ARG A 44 -5.94 -1.79 -4.97
CA ARG A 44 -6.51 -0.66 -4.22
C ARG A 44 -5.79 -0.38 -2.91
N LEU A 45 -5.40 -1.43 -2.21
CA LEU A 45 -4.83 -1.31 -0.88
C LEU A 45 -3.32 -1.16 -0.95
N PHE A 46 -2.67 -1.97 -1.78
CA PHE A 46 -1.22 -2.20 -1.74
C PHE A 46 -0.51 -1.88 -3.06
N GLY A 47 -1.21 -1.24 -4.00
CA GLY A 47 -0.64 -0.94 -5.31
C GLY A 47 0.54 0.05 -5.24
N VAL A 48 1.54 -0.15 -6.07
CA VAL A 48 2.66 0.76 -6.30
C VAL A 48 2.92 0.91 -7.79
N GLY A 49 3.53 2.04 -8.20
CA GLY A 49 3.91 2.26 -9.58
C GLY A 49 5.05 1.32 -9.99
N PRO A 50 4.98 0.64 -11.16
CA PRO A 50 5.96 -0.38 -11.56
C PRO A 50 7.37 0.18 -11.74
N VAL A 51 7.48 1.45 -12.13
CA VAL A 51 8.75 2.17 -12.30
C VAL A 51 8.90 3.25 -11.23
N THR A 52 7.82 4.00 -10.97
CA THR A 52 7.84 5.17 -10.10
C THR A 52 7.76 4.86 -8.61
N GLY A 53 7.51 3.61 -8.22
CA GLY A 53 7.29 3.25 -6.82
C GLY A 53 6.19 4.08 -6.19
N THR A 54 6.51 4.80 -5.12
CA THR A 54 5.61 5.68 -4.38
C THR A 54 5.72 7.17 -4.77
N LEU A 55 6.60 7.54 -5.71
CA LEU A 55 6.77 8.93 -6.16
C LEU A 55 5.50 9.53 -6.78
N ARG A 56 4.60 8.67 -7.28
CA ARG A 56 3.35 9.04 -7.93
C ARG A 56 2.18 8.49 -7.14
N ALA A 57 1.50 9.37 -6.39
CA ALA A 57 0.37 8.99 -5.55
C ALA A 57 -0.80 8.39 -6.34
N ASP A 58 -0.96 8.72 -7.61
CA ASP A 58 -1.98 8.12 -8.50
C ASP A 58 -1.72 6.65 -8.85
N TYR A 59 -0.50 6.16 -8.58
CA TYR A 59 -0.10 4.76 -8.65
C TYR A 59 0.03 4.10 -7.26
N CYS A 60 -0.42 4.77 -6.19
CA CYS A 60 -0.37 4.23 -4.83
C CYS A 60 -1.74 3.72 -4.38
N GLY A 61 -1.74 2.53 -3.80
CA GLY A 61 -2.86 2.03 -3.02
C GLY A 61 -3.04 2.83 -1.72
N ILE A 62 -4.21 2.68 -1.11
CA ILE A 62 -4.62 3.42 0.08
C ILE A 62 -3.63 3.25 1.24
N LEU A 63 -3.00 2.09 1.40
CA LEU A 63 -2.06 1.83 2.50
C LEU A 63 -0.62 2.26 2.17
N ILE A 64 -0.39 2.85 1.00
CA ILE A 64 0.94 3.22 0.51
C ILE A 64 1.11 4.76 0.50
N PRO A 65 2.21 5.32 1.04
CA PRO A 65 3.04 4.85 2.15
C PRO A 65 2.49 5.43 3.46
N LEU A 66 1.26 5.03 3.81
CA LEU A 66 0.61 5.58 4.98
C LEU A 66 1.23 4.97 6.24
N LEU A 67 2.09 5.72 6.93
CA LEU A 67 2.65 5.34 8.22
C LEU A 67 1.65 5.51 9.38
N ALA A 68 0.37 5.65 9.09
CA ALA A 68 -0.68 5.78 10.08
C ALA A 68 -1.36 4.43 10.32
N GLY A 69 -1.82 4.20 11.56
CA GLY A 69 -2.49 2.97 11.94
C GLY A 69 -3.87 2.85 11.28
N VAL A 70 -4.25 1.62 10.92
CA VAL A 70 -5.61 1.30 10.49
C VAL A 70 -6.46 0.98 11.72
N HIS A 71 -7.56 1.71 11.86
CA HIS A 71 -8.44 1.60 13.03
C HIS A 71 -9.70 0.79 12.74
N ASP A 72 -10.21 0.84 11.51
CA ASP A 72 -11.44 0.17 11.11
C ASP A 72 -11.50 -0.01 9.58
N VAL A 73 -12.21 -1.05 9.13
CA VAL A 73 -12.34 -1.48 7.73
C VAL A 73 -13.80 -1.87 7.46
N THR A 74 -14.47 -1.19 6.55
CA THR A 74 -15.86 -1.52 6.16
C THR A 74 -15.95 -1.82 4.67
N ALA A 75 -17.13 -2.20 4.17
CA ALA A 75 -17.38 -2.31 2.74
C ALA A 75 -17.30 -0.97 1.98
N GLU A 76 -17.29 0.16 2.68
CA GLU A 76 -17.33 1.48 2.05
C GLU A 76 -16.06 2.30 2.27
N TRP A 77 -15.39 2.13 3.41
CA TRP A 77 -14.26 2.97 3.80
C TRP A 77 -13.28 2.27 4.74
N ILE A 78 -12.07 2.81 4.84
CA ILE A 78 -11.05 2.44 5.84
C ILE A 78 -10.66 3.69 6.63
N LYS A 79 -10.60 3.57 7.96
CA LYS A 79 -10.12 4.65 8.84
C LYS A 79 -8.63 4.47 9.09
N ILE A 80 -7.84 5.47 8.70
CA ILE A 80 -6.37 5.46 8.76
C ILE A 80 -5.87 6.74 9.42
N GLY A 81 -5.40 6.64 10.65
CA GLY A 81 -5.14 7.80 11.50
C GLY A 81 -6.34 8.75 11.51
N LEU A 82 -6.13 10.01 11.15
CA LEU A 82 -7.20 11.02 11.08
C LEU A 82 -8.06 10.94 9.82
N ARG A 83 -7.64 10.21 8.78
CA ARG A 83 -8.32 10.16 7.47
C ARG A 83 -9.29 8.99 7.36
N THR A 84 -10.28 9.18 6.50
CA THR A 84 -11.19 8.13 6.04
C THR A 84 -10.99 8.01 4.53
N CYS A 85 -10.63 6.83 4.05
CA CYS A 85 -10.37 6.56 2.63
C CYS A 85 -11.50 5.70 2.07
N TYR A 86 -12.19 6.19 1.04
CA TYR A 86 -13.39 5.52 0.53
C TYR A 86 -13.08 4.55 -0.62
N ARG A 87 -13.81 3.42 -0.66
CA ARG A 87 -13.69 2.39 -1.70
C ARG A 87 -14.17 2.84 -3.08
N HIS A 88 -14.83 3.98 -3.20
CA HIS A 88 -15.28 4.51 -4.50
C HIS A 88 -14.39 5.63 -5.05
N GLU A 89 -13.42 6.14 -4.29
CA GLU A 89 -12.50 7.17 -4.77
C GLU A 89 -11.72 6.71 -6.01
N ARG A 90 -11.53 7.61 -6.98
CA ARG A 90 -10.81 7.31 -8.21
C ARG A 90 -9.30 7.42 -7.96
N VAL A 91 -8.66 6.30 -7.64
CA VAL A 91 -7.19 6.27 -7.51
C VAL A 91 -6.68 4.91 -7.94
N LYS A 92 -6.63 4.63 -9.25
CA LYS A 92 -5.93 3.46 -9.81
C LYS A 92 -5.57 3.70 -11.27
N MET A 93 -4.31 4.02 -11.52
CA MET A 93 -3.79 3.95 -12.88
C MET A 93 -3.63 2.48 -13.31
N PRO A 94 -3.85 2.13 -14.59
CA PRO A 94 -3.53 0.80 -15.10
C PRO A 94 -2.05 0.46 -14.92
N GLY A 95 -1.73 -0.82 -14.67
CA GLY A 95 -0.37 -1.33 -14.59
C GLY A 95 0.34 -1.16 -13.23
N MET A 96 -0.40 -0.85 -12.16
CA MET A 96 0.12 -0.95 -10.79
C MET A 96 0.54 -2.39 -10.46
N LEU A 97 1.53 -2.53 -9.59
CA LEU A 97 1.96 -3.80 -9.00
C LEU A 97 1.53 -3.87 -7.55
N ALA A 98 1.28 -5.07 -7.03
CA ALA A 98 1.20 -5.21 -5.58
C ALA A 98 2.58 -4.93 -4.95
N ILE A 99 2.61 -4.35 -3.75
CA ILE A 99 3.84 -4.03 -3.02
C ILE A 99 4.86 -5.18 -2.97
N TRP A 100 4.40 -6.43 -2.85
CA TRP A 100 5.23 -7.64 -2.81
C TRP A 100 5.83 -8.06 -4.16
N GLU A 101 5.31 -7.54 -5.26
CA GLU A 101 5.78 -7.80 -6.62
C GLU A 101 6.78 -6.73 -7.08
N PHE A 102 6.83 -5.59 -6.41
CA PHE A 102 7.73 -4.51 -6.75
C PHE A 102 9.18 -4.91 -6.45
N LYS A 103 9.95 -5.15 -7.53
CA LYS A 103 11.36 -5.56 -7.52
C LYS A 103 11.64 -6.93 -6.89
N ARG A 104 10.72 -7.88 -7.08
CA ARG A 104 11.13 -9.28 -7.31
C ARG A 104 11.65 -9.43 -8.74
#